data_AF-A0A1Q8LIP7-F1
#
_entry.id   AF-A0A1Q8LIP7-F1
#
_cell.length_a   1.000
_cell.length_b   1.000
_cell.length_c   1.000
_cell.angle_alpha   90.00
_cell.angle_beta   90.00
_cell.angle_gamma   90.00
#
_symmetry.space_group_name_H-M   'P 1'
#
loop_
_entity.id
_entity.type
_entity.pdbx_description
1 polymer ?
#
loop_
_entity_poly.entity_id
_entity_poly.type
_entity_poly.pdbx_seq_one_letter_code
_entity_poly.pdbx_strand_id
1 'polypeptide(L)'
;MASDLETLIAQVWSPDVRPLAEEAWRCYNAGAIRSCIAATWSAVGADIIGKLVRLADEGDAQAQQFRNKVETAREHGLRPEGVTAMQKIEGTLVDEAVKFELIDTIDGRELNRIREDRHLCAHPSLRAAGEAYTPRAEVGRAHLAVALTTLLVHPPTQGKKLIEEFKSYICDPMWAPSALHVQATFHDRTRVATRNSIVKLAAKSAMLELAADGVISPSEHADRMAVALQALAERDRDTVRDAVGHCQEQLQTLDAATQLRVLVRMADHDYFWSAVDQPLADRFQAQLSRPITVVPWEPLPHDVAASLAVVASKQARDRLPALALRFEQLDDHHRRNVMAARAAEYFVPAVIVALQTAGSWRTGEAVGRLLVQHAEYLTVETLQEALCSWHDNNECRQAAEMPGLAVQLFHATAHLGDARFGPFGDFAAKCESTEGRAEYYSYPGLHEVLRRAEGARRG
;
A
#
# COMPACT_ATOMS: atom_id res chain seq x y z
N MET A 1 -18.21 14.42 26.66
CA MET A 1 -18.36 14.18 25.20
C MET A 1 -18.54 15.49 24.40
N ALA A 2 -17.91 16.60 24.80
CA ALA A 2 -17.78 17.82 24.00
C ALA A 2 -16.50 17.82 23.13
N SER A 3 -15.57 16.90 23.42
CA SER A 3 -14.22 16.83 22.84
C SER A 3 -14.18 16.56 21.34
N ASP A 4 -15.24 16.02 20.74
CA ASP A 4 -15.22 15.58 19.34
C ASP A 4 -15.39 16.76 18.36
N LEU A 5 -16.37 17.64 18.60
CA LEU A 5 -16.62 18.80 17.72
C LEU A 5 -15.53 19.86 17.79
N GLU A 6 -14.99 20.15 18.97
CA GLU A 6 -13.89 21.10 19.11
C GLU A 6 -12.63 20.63 18.39
N THR A 7 -12.36 19.32 18.43
CA THR A 7 -11.28 18.69 17.66
C THR A 7 -11.51 18.84 16.16
N LEU A 8 -12.73 18.59 15.67
CA LEU A 8 -13.07 18.78 14.26
C LEU A 8 -13.01 20.26 13.82
N ILE A 9 -13.44 21.20 14.67
CA ILE A 9 -13.35 22.63 14.37
C ILE A 9 -11.89 23.07 14.21
N ALA A 10 -11.00 22.58 15.08
CA ALA A 10 -9.56 22.84 14.96
C ALA A 10 -8.97 22.29 13.65
N GLN A 11 -9.59 21.25 13.08
CA GLN A 11 -9.20 20.63 11.81
C GLN A 11 -9.83 21.28 10.57
N VAL A 12 -10.70 22.30 10.72
CA VAL A 12 -11.25 23.02 9.58
C VAL A 12 -10.11 23.50 8.69
N TRP A 13 -10.18 23.09 7.42
CA TRP A 13 -9.08 23.19 6.47
C TRP A 13 -8.73 24.64 6.16
N SER A 14 -9.75 25.48 5.89
CA SER A 14 -9.57 26.88 5.58
C SER A 14 -9.46 27.74 6.85
N PRO A 15 -8.32 28.42 7.08
CA PRO A 15 -8.19 29.35 8.20
C PRO A 15 -9.21 30.48 8.17
N ASP A 16 -9.64 30.92 6.98
CA ASP A 16 -10.61 32.00 6.80
C ASP A 16 -12.04 31.57 7.15
N VAL A 17 -12.34 30.26 7.02
CA VAL A 17 -13.67 29.69 7.31
C VAL A 17 -13.77 29.26 8.77
N ARG A 18 -12.67 28.85 9.41
CA ARG A 18 -12.65 28.35 10.79
C ARG A 18 -13.39 29.26 11.79
N PRO A 19 -13.25 30.61 11.75
CA PRO A 19 -14.01 31.49 12.63
C PRO A 19 -15.54 31.37 12.49
N LEU A 20 -16.06 31.01 11.31
CA LEU A 20 -17.50 30.79 11.09
C LEU A 20 -17.98 29.48 11.74
N ALA A 21 -17.15 28.43 11.71
CA ALA A 21 -17.44 27.19 12.42
C ALA A 21 -17.38 27.38 13.95
N GLU A 22 -16.41 28.16 14.44
CA GLU A 22 -16.31 28.57 15.85
C GLU A 22 -17.49 29.44 16.28
N GLU A 23 -18.00 30.30 15.41
CA GLU A 23 -19.23 31.06 15.64
C GLU A 23 -20.44 30.14 15.79
N ALA A 24 -20.61 29.16 14.88
CA ALA A 24 -21.68 28.17 14.98
C ALA A 24 -21.63 27.41 16.32
N TRP A 25 -20.43 26.99 16.74
CA TRP A 25 -20.22 26.33 18.03
C TRP A 25 -20.56 27.23 19.23
N ARG A 26 -20.18 28.51 19.20
CA ARG A 26 -20.55 29.49 20.22
C ARG A 26 -22.07 29.68 20.29
N CYS A 27 -22.75 29.78 19.16
CA CYS A 27 -24.22 29.87 19.11
C CYS A 27 -24.88 28.63 19.71
N TYR A 28 -24.36 27.44 19.41
CA TYR A 28 -24.85 26.19 19.99
C TYR A 28 -24.72 26.19 21.53
N ASN A 29 -23.54 26.50 22.05
CA ASN A 29 -23.29 26.53 23.50
C ASN A 29 -24.11 27.59 24.24
N ALA A 30 -24.46 28.68 23.56
CA ALA A 30 -25.35 29.71 24.09
C ALA A 30 -26.85 29.35 24.02
N GLY A 31 -27.22 28.18 23.47
CA GLY A 31 -28.62 27.78 23.26
C GLY A 31 -29.31 28.49 22.08
N ALA A 32 -28.57 29.27 21.28
CA ALA A 32 -29.09 29.98 20.12
C ALA A 32 -29.10 29.06 18.88
N ILE A 33 -29.95 28.03 18.90
CA ILE A 33 -29.91 26.95 17.90
C ILE A 33 -30.21 27.44 16.47
N ARG A 34 -31.14 28.38 16.29
CA ARG A 34 -31.39 28.99 14.97
C ARG A 34 -30.14 29.68 14.42
N SER A 35 -29.41 30.40 15.27
CA SER A 35 -28.16 31.07 14.90
C SER A 35 -27.04 30.07 14.63
N CYS A 36 -26.97 28.97 15.39
CA CYS A 36 -26.04 27.87 15.12
C CYS A 36 -26.23 27.32 13.70
N ILE A 37 -27.48 27.04 13.31
CA ILE A 37 -27.78 26.52 11.96
C ILE A 37 -27.44 27.55 10.88
N ALA A 38 -27.79 28.83 11.10
CA ALA A 38 -27.47 29.90 10.16
C ALA A 38 -25.95 30.06 9.97
N ALA A 39 -25.18 30.10 11.06
CA ALA A 39 -23.72 30.20 11.02
C ALA A 39 -23.06 28.95 10.41
N THR A 40 -23.61 27.76 10.67
CA THR A 40 -23.16 26.50 10.04
C THR A 40 -23.28 26.59 8.52
N TRP A 41 -24.43 27.06 8.02
CA TRP A 41 -24.62 27.26 6.57
C TRP A 41 -23.69 28.33 6.00
N SER A 42 -23.46 29.43 6.71
CA SER A 42 -22.48 30.44 6.32
C SER A 42 -21.07 29.86 6.18
N ALA A 43 -20.65 29.00 7.12
CA ALA A 43 -19.37 28.29 7.03
C ALA A 43 -19.31 27.37 5.79
N VAL A 44 -20.35 26.55 5.56
CA VAL A 44 -20.46 25.67 4.39
C VAL A 44 -20.36 26.46 3.09
N GLY A 45 -21.12 27.56 2.96
CA GLY A 45 -21.13 28.35 1.74
C GLY A 45 -19.78 29.04 1.46
N ALA A 46 -19.18 29.62 2.49
CA ALA A 46 -17.86 30.24 2.39
C ALA A 46 -16.78 29.22 2.01
N ASP A 47 -16.84 28.02 2.56
CA ASP A 47 -15.89 26.96 2.30
C ASP A 47 -15.98 26.41 0.87
N ILE A 48 -17.20 26.14 0.37
CA ILE A 48 -17.39 25.71 -1.03
C ILE A 48 -16.82 26.77 -1.98
N ILE A 49 -17.13 28.06 -1.76
CA ILE A 49 -16.59 29.15 -2.59
C ILE A 49 -15.07 29.18 -2.52
N GLY A 50 -14.49 29.15 -1.32
CA GLY A 50 -13.04 29.18 -1.12
C GLY A 50 -12.34 28.00 -1.81
N LYS A 51 -12.91 26.81 -1.70
CA LYS A 51 -12.41 25.59 -2.34
C LYS A 51 -12.47 25.65 -3.86
N LEU A 52 -13.57 26.12 -4.43
CA LEU A 52 -13.71 26.29 -5.89
C LEU A 52 -12.77 27.37 -6.43
N VAL A 53 -12.57 28.48 -5.71
CA VAL A 53 -11.57 29.50 -6.07
C VAL A 53 -10.16 28.91 -6.02
N ARG A 54 -9.85 28.09 -5.01
CA ARG A 54 -8.57 27.39 -4.93
C ARG A 54 -8.33 26.44 -6.10
N LEU A 55 -9.36 25.69 -6.51
CA LEU A 55 -9.28 24.84 -7.71
C LEU A 55 -9.03 25.66 -8.99
N ALA A 56 -9.63 26.85 -9.08
CA ALA A 56 -9.38 27.77 -10.19
C ALA A 56 -7.92 28.25 -10.19
N ASP A 57 -7.38 28.66 -9.04
CA ASP A 57 -5.97 29.04 -8.88
C ASP A 57 -5.01 27.91 -9.28
N GLU A 58 -5.40 26.65 -9.08
CA GLU A 58 -4.65 25.46 -9.49
C GLU A 58 -4.84 25.07 -10.96
N GLY A 59 -5.59 25.87 -11.73
CA GLY A 59 -5.70 25.75 -13.19
C GLY A 59 -6.94 24.99 -13.70
N ASP A 60 -7.94 24.71 -12.86
CA ASP A 60 -9.17 24.07 -13.31
C ASP A 60 -10.04 25.02 -14.18
N ALA A 61 -10.16 24.71 -15.47
CA ALA A 61 -10.88 25.55 -16.42
C ALA A 61 -12.38 25.70 -16.13
N GLN A 62 -13.03 24.69 -15.52
CA GLN A 62 -14.43 24.82 -15.13
C GLN A 62 -14.57 25.65 -13.85
N ALA A 63 -13.66 25.49 -12.89
CA ALA A 63 -13.65 26.28 -11.66
C ALA A 63 -13.37 27.77 -11.95
N GLN A 64 -12.58 28.07 -12.98
CA GLN A 64 -12.38 29.44 -13.48
C GLN A 64 -13.70 30.11 -13.90
N GLN A 65 -14.62 29.38 -14.53
CA GLN A 65 -15.94 29.92 -14.86
C GLN A 65 -16.75 30.25 -13.59
N PHE A 66 -16.68 29.40 -12.57
CA PHE A 66 -17.34 29.65 -11.29
C PHE A 66 -16.72 30.86 -10.56
N ARG A 67 -15.38 30.94 -10.52
CA ARG A 67 -14.65 32.08 -9.96
C ARG A 67 -15.09 33.39 -10.58
N ASN A 68 -15.16 33.47 -11.91
CA ASN A 68 -15.56 34.68 -12.61
C ASN A 68 -16.98 35.12 -12.19
N LYS A 69 -17.92 34.18 -12.02
CA LYS A 69 -19.27 34.51 -11.50
C LYS A 69 -19.22 35.13 -10.10
N VAL A 70 -18.40 34.58 -9.21
CA VAL A 70 -18.21 35.10 -7.84
C VAL A 70 -17.55 36.48 -7.86
N GLU A 71 -16.52 36.67 -8.68
CA GLU A 71 -15.82 37.95 -8.82
C GLU A 71 -16.74 39.05 -9.37
N THR A 72 -17.51 38.78 -10.43
CA THR A 72 -18.51 39.73 -10.92
C THR A 72 -19.53 40.11 -9.84
N ALA A 73 -20.02 39.14 -9.06
CA ALA A 73 -20.93 39.44 -7.96
C ALA A 73 -20.27 40.32 -6.87
N ARG A 74 -19.00 40.08 -6.57
CA ARG A 74 -18.20 40.87 -5.61
C ARG A 74 -17.94 42.31 -6.11
N GLU A 75 -17.71 42.51 -7.40
CA GLU A 75 -17.58 43.84 -8.03
C GLU A 75 -18.86 44.67 -7.86
N HIS A 76 -20.02 44.03 -7.89
CA HIS A 76 -21.29 44.68 -7.60
C HIS A 76 -21.50 44.99 -6.11
N GLY A 77 -20.82 44.28 -5.20
CA GLY A 77 -20.82 44.54 -3.77
C GLY A 77 -22.22 44.42 -3.14
N LEU A 78 -22.57 45.36 -2.25
CA LEU A 78 -23.88 45.41 -1.57
C LEU A 78 -25.01 46.00 -2.43
N ARG A 79 -24.75 46.32 -3.70
CA ARG A 79 -25.80 46.78 -4.62
C ARG A 79 -26.80 45.64 -4.89
N PRO A 80 -28.07 45.94 -5.23
CA PRO A 80 -29.08 44.90 -5.48
C PRO A 80 -28.62 43.82 -6.47
N GLU A 81 -27.85 44.19 -7.48
CA GLU A 81 -27.27 43.26 -8.46
C GLU A 81 -26.30 42.27 -7.82
N GLY A 82 -25.41 42.75 -6.95
CA GLY A 82 -24.42 41.93 -6.24
C GLY A 82 -25.08 41.00 -5.24
N VAL A 83 -26.04 41.51 -4.46
CA VAL A 83 -26.84 40.72 -3.51
C VAL A 83 -27.61 39.62 -4.24
N THR A 84 -28.31 39.96 -5.33
CA THR A 84 -29.08 38.99 -6.13
C THR A 84 -28.17 37.94 -6.77
N ALA A 85 -27.01 38.35 -7.28
CA ALA A 85 -26.04 37.43 -7.86
C ALA A 85 -25.49 36.45 -6.82
N MET A 86 -25.15 36.93 -5.62
CA MET A 86 -24.62 36.07 -4.56
C MET A 86 -25.69 35.12 -4.00
N GLN A 87 -26.95 35.56 -3.89
CA GLN A 87 -28.07 34.68 -3.54
C GLN A 87 -28.28 33.56 -4.58
N LYS A 88 -28.13 33.88 -5.87
CA LYS A 88 -28.18 32.86 -6.94
C LYS A 88 -27.03 31.86 -6.82
N ILE A 89 -25.82 32.34 -6.54
CA ILE A 89 -24.64 31.49 -6.32
C ILE A 89 -24.88 30.59 -5.10
N GLU A 90 -25.35 31.12 -3.98
CA GLU A 90 -25.70 30.37 -2.76
C GLU A 90 -26.68 29.23 -3.06
N GLY A 91 -27.65 29.48 -3.95
CA GLY A 91 -28.61 28.48 -4.41
C GLY A 91 -28.00 27.28 -5.16
N THR A 92 -26.82 27.43 -5.78
CA THR A 92 -26.18 26.38 -6.57
C THR A 92 -24.95 25.76 -5.91
N LEU A 93 -24.55 26.22 -4.71
CA LEU A 93 -23.27 25.81 -4.10
C LEU A 93 -23.16 24.30 -3.86
N VAL A 94 -24.22 23.65 -3.39
CA VAL A 94 -24.20 22.20 -3.15
C VAL A 94 -24.05 21.43 -4.47
N ASP A 95 -24.72 21.88 -5.53
CA ASP A 95 -24.63 21.25 -6.85
C ASP A 95 -23.23 21.41 -7.46
N GLU A 96 -22.63 22.60 -7.35
CA GLU A 96 -21.25 22.82 -7.77
C GLU A 96 -20.28 22.00 -6.89
N ALA A 97 -20.53 21.88 -5.58
CA ALA A 97 -19.72 21.03 -4.71
C ALA A 97 -19.78 19.55 -5.12
N VAL A 98 -20.94 19.03 -5.54
CA VAL A 98 -21.05 17.66 -6.09
C VAL A 98 -20.32 17.57 -7.43
N LYS A 99 -20.54 18.54 -8.33
CA LYS A 99 -19.95 18.56 -9.68
C LYS A 99 -18.43 18.60 -9.67
N PHE A 100 -17.83 19.37 -8.76
CA PHE A 100 -16.38 19.45 -8.55
C PHE A 100 -15.87 18.37 -7.58
N GLU A 101 -16.72 17.39 -7.25
CA GLU A 101 -16.39 16.27 -6.37
C GLU A 101 -15.85 16.73 -5.00
N LEU A 102 -16.28 17.90 -4.51
CA LEU A 102 -16.03 18.40 -3.16
C LEU A 102 -16.85 17.66 -2.10
N ILE A 103 -17.93 16.99 -2.49
CA ILE A 103 -18.79 16.10 -1.71
C ILE A 103 -19.43 15.06 -2.65
N ASP A 104 -19.94 13.95 -2.13
CA ASP A 104 -20.76 13.03 -2.94
C ASP A 104 -22.26 13.42 -2.98
N THR A 105 -23.07 12.62 -3.68
CA THR A 105 -24.51 12.90 -3.80
C THR A 105 -25.31 12.68 -2.50
N ILE A 106 -24.85 11.79 -1.61
CA ILE A 106 -25.47 11.53 -0.31
C ILE A 106 -25.14 12.68 0.63
N ASP A 107 -23.87 13.05 0.72
CA ASP A 107 -23.36 14.23 1.41
C ASP A 107 -24.08 15.51 0.95
N GLY A 108 -24.30 15.66 -0.35
CA GLY A 108 -25.05 16.76 -0.92
C GLY A 108 -26.49 16.84 -0.41
N ARG A 109 -27.14 15.70 -0.14
CA ARG A 109 -28.48 15.70 0.49
C ARG A 109 -28.42 16.17 1.93
N GLU A 110 -27.37 15.82 2.66
CA GLU A 110 -27.20 16.26 4.04
C GLU A 110 -26.94 17.76 4.14
N LEU A 111 -26.06 18.32 3.29
CA LEU A 111 -25.83 19.77 3.24
C LEU A 111 -27.07 20.55 2.77
N ASN A 112 -27.87 19.97 1.85
CA ASN A 112 -29.15 20.58 1.47
C ASN A 112 -30.14 20.67 2.63
N ARG A 113 -30.17 19.69 3.55
CA ARG A 113 -30.99 19.78 4.77
C ARG A 113 -30.57 20.95 5.67
N ILE A 114 -29.26 21.20 5.80
CA ILE A 114 -28.75 22.37 6.54
C ILE A 114 -29.28 23.67 5.91
N ARG A 115 -29.25 23.76 4.57
CA ARG A 115 -29.75 24.92 3.82
C ARG A 115 -31.25 25.13 4.04
N GLU A 116 -32.04 24.07 3.94
CA GLU A 116 -33.50 24.10 4.14
C GLU A 116 -33.85 24.57 5.56
N ASP A 117 -33.19 24.01 6.58
CA ASP A 117 -33.39 24.42 7.96
C ASP A 117 -32.91 25.85 8.22
N ARG A 118 -31.83 26.30 7.56
CA ARG A 118 -31.41 27.70 7.58
C ARG A 118 -32.48 28.61 7.01
N HIS A 119 -33.14 28.24 5.90
CA HIS A 119 -34.24 29.03 5.35
C HIS A 119 -35.40 29.16 6.36
N LEU A 120 -35.77 28.07 7.03
CA LEU A 120 -36.79 28.10 8.09
C LEU A 120 -36.35 28.97 9.29
N CYS A 121 -35.05 28.94 9.63
CA CYS A 121 -34.50 29.78 10.70
C CYS A 121 -34.53 31.27 10.32
N ALA A 122 -34.25 31.63 9.07
CA ALA A 122 -34.16 33.02 8.60
C ALA A 122 -35.52 33.60 8.21
N HIS A 123 -36.47 32.77 7.77
CA HIS A 123 -37.76 33.19 7.23
C HIS A 123 -38.93 32.48 7.94
N PRO A 124 -39.34 32.97 9.13
CA PRO A 124 -40.47 32.41 9.87
C PRO A 124 -41.79 32.33 9.07
N SER A 125 -41.96 33.24 8.11
CA SER A 125 -43.13 33.31 7.21
C SER A 125 -43.28 32.12 6.26
N LEU A 126 -42.26 31.27 6.12
CA LEU A 126 -42.35 30.04 5.32
C LEU A 126 -43.21 28.96 6.01
N ARG A 127 -43.56 29.12 7.29
CA ARG A 127 -44.49 28.23 8.00
C ARG A 127 -45.92 28.77 7.89
N ALA A 128 -46.88 27.88 7.60
CA ALA A 128 -48.27 28.22 7.34
C ALA A 128 -48.98 29.03 8.45
N ALA A 129 -48.53 28.91 9.70
CA ALA A 129 -49.09 29.61 10.86
C ALA A 129 -48.25 30.84 11.30
N GLY A 130 -47.18 31.20 10.59
CA GLY A 130 -46.26 32.28 10.96
C GLY A 130 -45.39 31.99 12.20
N GLU A 131 -45.48 30.78 12.76
CA GLU A 131 -44.68 30.35 13.90
C GLU A 131 -43.19 30.29 13.54
N ALA A 132 -42.33 30.76 14.45
CA ALA A 132 -40.89 30.63 14.29
C ALA A 132 -40.45 29.17 14.39
N TYR A 133 -39.60 28.73 13.45
CA TYR A 133 -38.96 27.43 13.54
C TYR A 133 -38.10 27.35 14.80
N THR A 134 -38.41 26.38 15.67
CA THR A 134 -37.72 26.17 16.95
C THR A 134 -37.02 24.81 16.93
N PRO A 135 -35.83 24.70 16.29
CA PRO A 135 -35.08 23.46 16.22
C PRO A 135 -34.59 23.04 17.62
N ARG A 136 -34.57 21.72 17.87
CA ARG A 136 -33.99 21.16 19.10
C ARG A 136 -32.47 21.28 19.06
N ALA A 137 -31.82 21.27 20.23
CA ALA A 137 -30.36 21.39 20.32
C ALA A 137 -29.65 20.27 19.54
N GLU A 138 -30.19 19.06 19.54
CA GLU A 138 -29.64 17.91 18.82
C GLU A 138 -29.55 18.19 17.31
N VAL A 139 -30.51 18.92 16.74
CA VAL A 139 -30.52 19.29 15.31
C VAL A 139 -29.37 20.25 15.00
N GLY A 140 -29.19 21.29 15.81
CA GLY A 140 -28.08 22.23 15.64
C GLY A 140 -26.71 21.55 15.75
N ARG A 141 -26.56 20.65 16.73
CA ARG A 141 -25.33 19.86 16.92
C ARG A 141 -25.07 18.94 15.73
N ALA A 142 -26.10 18.24 15.25
CA ALA A 142 -26.00 17.30 14.14
C ALA A 142 -25.61 18.02 12.84
N HIS A 143 -26.23 19.16 12.53
CA HIS A 143 -25.88 19.95 11.34
C HIS A 143 -24.43 20.43 11.35
N LEU A 144 -23.95 20.90 12.51
CA LEU A 144 -22.54 21.30 12.65
C LEU A 144 -21.60 20.09 12.49
N ALA A 145 -21.93 18.94 13.09
CA ALA A 145 -21.15 17.72 12.95
C ALA A 145 -21.05 17.29 11.47
N VAL A 146 -22.19 17.21 10.78
CA VAL A 146 -22.27 16.87 9.35
C VAL A 146 -21.43 17.84 8.51
N ALA A 147 -21.61 19.16 8.69
CA ALA A 147 -20.83 20.13 7.94
C ALA A 147 -19.31 19.94 8.11
N LEU A 148 -18.86 19.69 9.35
CA LEU A 148 -17.46 19.44 9.67
C LEU A 148 -16.96 18.17 9.00
N THR A 149 -17.62 17.03 9.21
CA THR A 149 -17.15 15.72 8.75
C THR A 149 -17.29 15.51 7.25
N THR A 150 -18.25 16.17 6.61
CA THR A 150 -18.54 16.01 5.18
C THR A 150 -17.74 16.97 4.32
N LEU A 151 -17.48 18.18 4.82
CA LEU A 151 -16.90 19.24 4.00
C LEU A 151 -15.75 19.97 4.69
N LEU A 152 -15.99 20.64 5.83
CA LEU A 152 -15.11 21.74 6.29
C LEU A 152 -13.69 21.31 6.67
N VAL A 153 -13.48 20.07 7.13
CA VAL A 153 -12.14 19.56 7.48
C VAL A 153 -11.35 19.06 6.26
N HIS A 154 -12.01 18.87 5.12
CA HIS A 154 -11.40 18.27 3.93
C HIS A 154 -10.82 19.33 2.99
N PRO A 155 -9.64 19.10 2.38
CA PRO A 155 -9.09 19.99 1.35
C PRO A 155 -9.89 19.98 0.02
N PRO A 156 -9.71 21.01 -0.84
CA PRO A 156 -10.15 21.00 -2.24
C PRO A 156 -9.21 20.15 -3.10
N THR A 157 -9.13 18.85 -2.85
CA THR A 157 -8.20 17.99 -3.61
C THR A 157 -8.77 17.65 -4.98
N GLN A 158 -8.05 18.00 -6.05
CA GLN A 158 -8.33 17.46 -7.38
C GLN A 158 -8.00 15.96 -7.40
N GLY A 159 -9.00 15.09 -7.60
CA GLY A 159 -8.76 13.66 -7.79
C GLY A 159 -7.76 13.38 -8.92
N LYS A 160 -7.79 14.17 -9.99
CA LYS A 160 -6.84 14.09 -11.11
C LYS A 160 -5.40 14.38 -10.70
N LYS A 161 -5.16 15.48 -9.98
CA LYS A 161 -3.82 15.86 -9.53
C LYS A 161 -3.23 14.80 -8.60
N LEU A 162 -4.04 14.23 -7.72
CA LEU A 162 -3.58 13.15 -6.84
C LEU A 162 -3.27 11.86 -7.60
N ILE A 163 -4.01 11.55 -8.66
CA ILE A 163 -3.69 10.41 -9.55
C ILE A 163 -2.36 10.68 -10.28
N GLU A 164 -2.11 11.90 -10.76
CA GLU A 164 -0.82 12.25 -11.38
C GLU A 164 0.32 12.20 -10.36
N GLU A 165 0.10 12.68 -9.13
CA GLU A 165 1.06 12.55 -8.03
C GLU A 165 1.35 11.08 -7.70
N PHE A 166 0.33 10.23 -7.69
CA PHE A 166 0.49 8.78 -7.52
C PHE A 166 1.36 8.18 -8.64
N LYS A 167 1.09 8.52 -9.90
CA LYS A 167 1.92 8.07 -11.03
C LYS A 167 3.37 8.55 -10.91
N SER A 168 3.56 9.84 -10.60
CA SER A 168 4.90 10.42 -10.40
C SER A 168 5.66 9.73 -9.27
N TYR A 169 4.99 9.44 -8.15
CA TYR A 169 5.57 8.68 -7.04
C TYR A 169 6.04 7.30 -7.51
N ILE A 170 5.18 6.52 -8.18
CA ILE A 170 5.51 5.16 -8.63
C ILE A 170 6.66 5.16 -9.65
N CYS A 171 6.69 6.15 -10.53
CA CYS A 171 7.70 6.27 -11.58
C CYS A 171 8.99 6.97 -11.14
N ASP A 172 9.14 7.34 -9.86
CA ASP A 172 10.34 8.03 -9.37
C ASP A 172 11.60 7.14 -9.55
N PRO A 173 12.71 7.64 -10.13
CA PRO A 173 13.94 6.85 -10.27
C PRO A 173 14.54 6.37 -8.94
N MET A 174 14.31 7.12 -7.87
CA MET A 174 14.72 6.82 -6.50
C MET A 174 13.59 6.21 -5.67
N TRP A 175 12.59 5.63 -6.33
CA TRP A 175 11.44 5.03 -5.66
C TRP A 175 11.87 4.01 -4.62
N ALA A 176 11.39 4.21 -3.39
CA ALA A 176 11.50 3.26 -2.31
C ALA A 176 10.08 2.88 -1.85
N PRO A 177 9.79 1.58 -1.71
CA PRO A 177 8.48 1.13 -1.27
C PRO A 177 8.19 1.63 0.15
N SER A 178 7.05 2.27 0.35
CA SER A 178 6.59 2.71 1.66
C SER A 178 5.09 2.56 1.77
N ALA A 179 4.65 1.48 2.43
CA ALA A 179 3.23 1.23 2.67
C ALA A 179 2.58 2.40 3.43
N LEU A 180 3.27 2.95 4.43
CA LEU A 180 2.78 4.09 5.21
C LEU A 180 2.56 5.33 4.34
N HIS A 181 3.51 5.65 3.44
CA HIS A 181 3.35 6.78 2.54
C HIS A 181 2.19 6.56 1.56
N VAL A 182 2.11 5.37 0.96
CA VAL A 182 1.04 5.05 0.01
C VAL A 182 -0.33 5.19 0.68
N GLN A 183 -0.48 4.63 1.89
CA GLN A 183 -1.72 4.70 2.65
C GLN A 183 -2.06 6.13 3.08
N ALA A 184 -1.10 6.87 3.64
CA ALA A 184 -1.37 8.22 4.16
C ALA A 184 -1.73 9.22 3.04
N THR A 185 -1.06 9.13 1.89
CA THR A 185 -1.18 10.11 0.79
C THR A 185 -2.31 9.74 -0.19
N PHE A 186 -2.42 8.46 -0.56
CA PHE A 186 -3.29 8.01 -1.65
C PHE A 186 -4.53 7.23 -1.20
N HIS A 187 -4.63 6.95 0.10
CA HIS A 187 -5.81 6.36 0.72
C HIS A 187 -6.40 7.30 1.78
N ASP A 188 -5.82 7.41 2.97
CA ASP A 188 -6.46 7.96 4.17
C ASP A 188 -6.98 9.40 4.02
N ARG A 189 -6.26 10.24 3.27
CA ARG A 189 -6.62 11.65 3.01
C ARG A 189 -7.29 11.89 1.66
N THR A 190 -7.72 10.81 1.02
CA THR A 190 -8.27 10.81 -0.33
C THR A 190 -9.77 10.52 -0.31
N ARG A 191 -10.53 11.04 -1.25
CA ARG A 191 -11.98 10.73 -1.39
C ARG A 191 -12.17 9.35 -2.01
N VAL A 192 -13.29 8.69 -1.71
CA VAL A 192 -13.59 7.32 -2.18
C VAL A 192 -13.48 7.20 -3.72
N ALA A 193 -14.03 8.14 -4.48
CA ALA A 193 -13.96 8.09 -5.95
C ALA A 193 -12.51 8.14 -6.49
N THR A 194 -11.66 8.98 -5.90
CA THR A 194 -10.24 9.08 -6.25
C THR A 194 -9.47 7.85 -5.77
N ARG A 195 -9.73 7.35 -4.56
CA ARG A 195 -9.15 6.09 -4.06
C ARG A 195 -9.44 4.95 -5.03
N ASN A 196 -10.71 4.79 -5.42
CA ASN A 196 -11.14 3.75 -6.36
C ASN A 196 -10.46 3.89 -7.73
N SER A 197 -10.20 5.12 -8.17
CA SER A 197 -9.49 5.38 -9.42
C SER A 197 -8.01 5.00 -9.32
N ILE A 198 -7.35 5.32 -8.21
CA ILE A 198 -5.96 4.94 -7.93
C ILE A 198 -5.85 3.41 -7.82
N VAL A 199 -6.74 2.76 -7.08
CA VAL A 199 -6.80 1.30 -6.96
C VAL A 199 -7.01 0.64 -8.33
N LYS A 200 -7.94 1.14 -9.14
CA LYS A 200 -8.16 0.63 -10.51
C LYS A 200 -6.94 0.81 -11.40
N LEU A 201 -6.25 1.95 -11.31
CA LEU A 201 -5.02 2.20 -12.04
C LEU A 201 -3.93 1.20 -11.63
N ALA A 202 -3.66 1.08 -10.33
CA ALA A 202 -2.65 0.16 -9.79
C ALA A 202 -2.96 -1.30 -10.15
N ALA A 203 -4.23 -1.74 -10.00
CA ALA A 203 -4.67 -3.08 -10.37
C ALA A 203 -4.47 -3.36 -11.86
N LYS A 204 -4.90 -2.45 -12.75
CA LYS A 204 -4.71 -2.62 -14.19
C LYS A 204 -3.24 -2.67 -14.58
N SER A 205 -2.41 -1.78 -14.04
CA SER A 205 -0.98 -1.75 -14.34
C SER A 205 -0.26 -2.99 -13.83
N ALA A 206 -0.57 -3.47 -12.62
CA ALA A 206 0.02 -4.68 -12.04
C ALA A 206 -0.42 -5.96 -12.80
N MET A 207 -1.69 -6.04 -13.19
CA MET A 207 -2.30 -7.22 -13.83
C MET A 207 -2.05 -7.30 -15.34
N LEU A 208 -1.87 -6.17 -16.02
CA LEU A 208 -1.81 -6.10 -17.49
C LEU A 208 -0.49 -5.54 -18.03
N GLU A 209 0.46 -5.23 -17.15
CA GLU A 209 1.79 -4.72 -17.50
C GLU A 209 1.74 -3.49 -18.43
N LEU A 210 0.91 -2.52 -18.05
CA LEU A 210 0.71 -1.29 -18.83
C LEU A 210 1.96 -0.41 -18.81
N ALA A 211 2.30 0.17 -19.96
CA ALA A 211 3.44 1.08 -20.09
C ALA A 211 3.23 2.38 -19.29
N ALA A 212 4.31 2.86 -18.66
CA ALA A 212 4.35 4.11 -17.90
C ALA A 212 4.95 5.26 -18.73
N ASP A 213 4.37 5.53 -19.90
CA ASP A 213 4.78 6.61 -20.82
C ASP A 213 6.30 6.66 -21.13
N GLY A 214 7.00 5.53 -20.99
CA GLY A 214 8.43 5.39 -21.27
C GLY A 214 9.39 5.82 -20.15
N VAL A 215 8.90 6.17 -18.95
CA VAL A 215 9.76 6.59 -17.82
C VAL A 215 10.52 5.41 -17.21
N ILE A 216 9.83 4.28 -17.04
CA ILE A 216 10.38 3.01 -16.55
C ILE A 216 9.85 1.86 -17.40
N SER A 217 10.48 0.68 -17.31
CA SER A 217 10.04 -0.48 -18.08
C SER A 217 8.62 -0.93 -17.67
N PRO A 218 7.80 -1.51 -18.58
CA PRO A 218 6.45 -1.96 -18.23
C PRO A 218 6.41 -2.98 -17.09
N SER A 219 7.36 -3.93 -17.07
CA SER A 219 7.47 -4.92 -15.98
C SER A 219 7.79 -4.24 -14.65
N GLU A 220 8.78 -3.35 -14.61
CA GLU A 220 9.15 -2.62 -13.40
C GLU A 220 8.00 -1.76 -12.89
N HIS A 221 7.29 -1.06 -13.79
CA HIS A 221 6.09 -0.31 -13.43
C HIS A 221 5.02 -1.21 -12.79
N ALA A 222 4.76 -2.37 -13.40
CA ALA A 222 3.79 -3.32 -12.89
C ALA A 222 4.19 -3.87 -11.50
N ASP A 223 5.48 -4.17 -11.30
CA ASP A 223 6.00 -4.64 -10.01
C ASP A 223 5.82 -3.57 -8.92
N ARG A 224 6.17 -2.31 -9.20
CA ARG A 224 5.96 -1.19 -8.26
C ARG A 224 4.47 -0.94 -7.98
N MET A 225 3.63 -1.06 -9.00
CA MET A 225 2.18 -0.94 -8.86
C MET A 225 1.59 -2.07 -8.00
N ALA A 226 2.11 -3.30 -8.07
CA ALA A 226 1.69 -4.39 -7.19
C ALA A 226 2.07 -4.13 -5.73
N VAL A 227 3.26 -3.58 -5.46
CA VAL A 227 3.66 -3.17 -4.10
C VAL A 227 2.74 -2.08 -3.55
N ALA A 228 2.40 -1.08 -4.36
CA ALA A 228 1.43 -0.06 -3.97
C ALA A 228 0.03 -0.64 -3.74
N LEU A 229 -0.40 -1.59 -4.59
CA LEU A 229 -1.68 -2.26 -4.46
C LEU A 229 -1.77 -3.10 -3.17
N GLN A 230 -0.70 -3.76 -2.77
CA GLN A 230 -0.61 -4.45 -1.48
C GLN A 230 -0.83 -3.47 -0.31
N ALA A 231 -0.16 -2.32 -0.33
CA ALA A 231 -0.34 -1.30 0.70
C ALA A 231 -1.78 -0.76 0.75
N LEU A 232 -2.45 -0.63 -0.40
CA LEU A 232 -3.87 -0.24 -0.47
C LEU A 232 -4.80 -1.36 0.04
N ALA A 233 -4.47 -2.63 -0.23
CA ALA A 233 -5.26 -3.79 0.20
C ALA A 233 -5.26 -4.00 1.72
N GLU A 234 -4.23 -3.50 2.42
CA GLU A 234 -4.20 -3.46 3.89
C GLU A 234 -5.26 -2.51 4.49
N ARG A 235 -5.75 -1.53 3.71
CA ARG A 235 -6.76 -0.57 4.14
C ARG A 235 -8.16 -0.89 3.61
N ASP A 236 -8.25 -1.30 2.35
CA ASP A 236 -9.51 -1.61 1.68
C ASP A 236 -9.34 -2.81 0.73
N ARG A 237 -9.36 -4.01 1.33
CA ARG A 237 -9.12 -5.27 0.63
C ARG A 237 -10.21 -5.58 -0.40
N ASP A 238 -11.46 -5.23 -0.10
CA ASP A 238 -12.60 -5.52 -0.98
C ASP A 238 -12.52 -4.71 -2.27
N THR A 239 -12.24 -3.41 -2.18
CA THR A 239 -12.07 -2.55 -3.36
C THR A 239 -10.90 -3.02 -4.23
N VAL A 240 -9.78 -3.43 -3.62
CA VAL A 240 -8.63 -4.00 -4.37
C VAL A 240 -9.01 -5.31 -5.05
N ARG A 241 -9.66 -6.23 -4.33
CA ARG A 241 -10.13 -7.51 -4.88
C ARG A 241 -11.02 -7.30 -6.10
N ASP A 242 -12.01 -6.41 -5.98
CA ASP A 242 -12.95 -6.14 -7.05
C ASP A 242 -12.20 -5.54 -8.26
N ALA A 243 -11.29 -4.58 -8.05
CA ALA A 243 -10.50 -3.98 -9.12
C ALA A 243 -9.60 -4.98 -9.86
N VAL A 244 -8.97 -5.92 -9.12
CA VAL A 244 -8.17 -7.01 -9.71
C VAL A 244 -9.07 -7.99 -10.48
N GLY A 245 -10.24 -8.32 -9.97
CA GLY A 245 -11.24 -9.15 -10.66
C GLY A 245 -11.65 -8.59 -12.02
N HIS A 246 -11.83 -7.27 -12.13
CA HIS A 246 -12.15 -6.61 -13.40
C HIS A 246 -11.05 -6.75 -14.48
N CYS A 247 -9.84 -7.16 -14.11
CA CYS A 247 -8.73 -7.37 -15.05
C CYS A 247 -8.62 -8.81 -15.57
N GLN A 248 -9.43 -9.75 -15.04
CA GLN A 248 -9.33 -11.18 -15.32
C GLN A 248 -9.43 -11.51 -16.83
N GLU A 249 -10.48 -11.02 -17.50
CA GLU A 249 -10.69 -11.30 -18.93
C GLU A 249 -9.52 -10.80 -19.78
N GLN A 250 -9.00 -9.60 -19.48
CA GLN A 250 -7.88 -9.02 -20.21
C GLN A 250 -6.58 -9.79 -19.96
N LEU A 251 -6.32 -10.24 -18.72
CA LEU A 251 -5.17 -11.09 -18.38
C LEU A 251 -5.17 -12.38 -19.22
N GLN A 252 -6.33 -12.98 -19.46
CA GLN A 252 -6.45 -14.18 -20.29
C GLN A 252 -6.05 -13.96 -21.76
N THR A 253 -6.06 -12.72 -22.25
CA THR A 253 -5.68 -12.39 -23.63
C THR A 253 -4.20 -12.08 -23.80
N LEU A 254 -3.46 -11.90 -22.70
CA LEU A 254 -2.02 -11.63 -22.74
C LEU A 254 -1.24 -12.86 -23.21
N ASP A 255 -0.01 -12.63 -23.69
CA ASP A 255 0.91 -13.70 -24.04
C ASP A 255 1.37 -14.48 -22.79
N ALA A 256 1.89 -15.68 -23.03
CA ALA A 256 2.27 -16.60 -21.95
C ALA A 256 3.38 -16.06 -21.05
N ALA A 257 4.34 -15.30 -21.60
CA ALA A 257 5.44 -14.77 -20.80
C ALA A 257 4.93 -13.66 -19.87
N THR A 258 4.06 -12.78 -20.36
CA THR A 258 3.42 -11.73 -19.54
C THR A 258 2.50 -12.33 -18.48
N GLN A 259 1.73 -13.37 -18.81
CA GLN A 259 0.92 -14.10 -17.83
C GLN A 259 1.76 -14.67 -16.68
N LEU A 260 2.91 -15.30 -16.98
CA LEU A 260 3.81 -15.82 -15.95
C LEU A 260 4.43 -14.70 -15.11
N ARG A 261 4.81 -13.55 -15.69
CA ARG A 261 5.28 -12.41 -14.90
C ARG A 261 4.22 -11.88 -13.94
N VAL A 262 2.96 -11.80 -14.38
CA VAL A 262 1.82 -11.44 -13.51
C VAL A 262 1.65 -12.47 -12.39
N LEU A 263 1.75 -13.76 -12.69
CA LEU A 263 1.71 -14.81 -11.67
C LEU A 263 2.84 -14.65 -10.64
N VAL A 264 4.08 -14.46 -11.09
CA VAL A 264 5.24 -14.24 -10.20
C VAL A 264 5.02 -13.05 -9.28
N ARG A 265 4.54 -11.94 -9.82
CA ARG A 265 4.27 -10.69 -9.11
C ARG A 265 3.14 -10.82 -8.08
N MET A 266 2.09 -11.57 -8.41
CA MET A 266 0.82 -11.54 -7.66
C MET A 266 0.56 -12.80 -6.82
N ALA A 267 1.41 -13.83 -6.91
CA ALA A 267 1.15 -15.15 -6.34
C ALA A 267 0.95 -15.20 -4.82
N ASP A 268 1.46 -14.22 -4.07
CA ASP A 268 1.35 -14.16 -2.61
C ASP A 268 0.09 -13.37 -2.15
N HIS A 269 -0.68 -12.82 -3.09
CA HIS A 269 -1.88 -12.03 -2.80
C HIS A 269 -3.17 -12.85 -2.99
N ASP A 270 -3.96 -13.00 -1.93
CA ASP A 270 -5.23 -13.74 -1.96
C ASP A 270 -6.26 -13.11 -2.91
N TYR A 271 -6.30 -11.78 -2.98
CA TYR A 271 -7.20 -11.03 -3.87
C TYR A 271 -6.89 -11.25 -5.35
N PHE A 272 -5.68 -11.71 -5.70
CA PHE A 272 -5.37 -12.21 -7.04
C PHE A 272 -6.01 -13.57 -7.27
N TRP A 273 -5.87 -14.51 -6.32
CA TRP A 273 -6.44 -15.86 -6.45
C TRP A 273 -7.97 -15.91 -6.43
N SER A 274 -8.66 -14.86 -5.96
CA SER A 274 -10.10 -14.73 -6.17
C SER A 274 -10.48 -14.40 -7.62
N ALA A 275 -9.57 -13.79 -8.38
CA ALA A 275 -9.75 -13.50 -9.81
C ALA A 275 -9.26 -14.64 -10.72
N VAL A 276 -8.51 -15.61 -10.18
CA VAL A 276 -8.05 -16.78 -10.92
C VAL A 276 -9.13 -17.87 -10.87
N ASP A 277 -9.87 -17.99 -11.97
CA ASP A 277 -10.80 -19.10 -12.22
C ASP A 277 -10.06 -20.40 -12.60
N GLN A 278 -10.80 -21.51 -12.67
CA GLN A 278 -10.23 -22.81 -13.00
C GLN A 278 -9.54 -22.82 -14.38
N PRO A 279 -10.12 -22.26 -15.47
CA PRO A 279 -9.45 -22.18 -16.76
C PRO A 279 -8.11 -21.44 -16.74
N LEU A 280 -8.00 -20.32 -16.00
CA LEU A 280 -6.75 -19.59 -15.88
C LEU A 280 -5.74 -20.35 -15.01
N ALA A 281 -6.18 -21.02 -13.94
CA ALA A 281 -5.32 -21.88 -13.13
C ALA A 281 -4.74 -23.05 -13.95
N ASP A 282 -5.58 -23.75 -14.74
CA ASP A 282 -5.15 -24.84 -15.62
C ASP A 282 -4.13 -24.35 -16.64
N ARG A 283 -4.31 -23.14 -17.16
CA ARG A 283 -3.36 -22.50 -18.09
C ARG A 283 -2.02 -22.21 -17.42
N PHE A 284 -2.00 -21.64 -16.22
CA PHE A 284 -0.76 -21.44 -15.46
C PHE A 284 -0.06 -22.76 -15.18
N GLN A 285 -0.79 -23.79 -14.75
CA GLN A 285 -0.23 -25.11 -14.52
C GLN A 285 0.39 -25.70 -15.80
N ALA A 286 -0.29 -25.59 -16.94
CA ALA A 286 0.23 -26.05 -18.22
C ALA A 286 1.50 -25.29 -18.65
N GLN A 287 1.58 -23.98 -18.39
CA GLN A 287 2.76 -23.16 -18.66
C GLN A 287 3.94 -23.56 -17.76
N LEU A 288 3.72 -23.75 -16.46
CA LEU A 288 4.74 -24.15 -15.48
C LEU A 288 5.20 -25.60 -15.65
N SER A 289 4.37 -26.45 -16.23
CA SER A 289 4.67 -27.87 -16.49
C SER A 289 5.44 -28.10 -17.79
N ARG A 290 5.78 -27.04 -18.53
CA ARG A 290 6.56 -27.18 -19.77
C ARG A 290 7.92 -27.84 -19.48
N PRO A 291 8.41 -28.72 -20.37
CA PRO A 291 9.72 -29.32 -20.23
C PRO A 291 10.81 -28.25 -20.17
N ILE A 292 11.77 -28.43 -19.26
CA ILE A 292 12.97 -27.59 -19.22
C ILE A 292 13.87 -28.05 -20.37
N THR A 293 14.26 -27.10 -21.22
CA THR A 293 15.04 -27.39 -22.43
C THR A 293 16.55 -27.25 -22.22
N VAL A 294 16.97 -26.60 -21.14
CA VAL A 294 18.38 -26.52 -20.75
C VAL A 294 18.83 -27.82 -20.08
N VAL A 295 20.10 -28.17 -20.28
CA VAL A 295 20.70 -29.37 -19.67
C VAL A 295 20.90 -29.17 -18.15
N PRO A 296 20.97 -30.25 -17.34
CA PRO A 296 20.98 -30.13 -15.87
C PRO A 296 22.12 -29.29 -15.26
N TRP A 297 23.27 -29.19 -15.94
CA TRP A 297 24.41 -28.40 -15.45
C TRP A 297 24.43 -26.95 -15.97
N GLU A 298 23.50 -26.58 -16.84
CA GLU A 298 23.32 -25.21 -17.31
C GLU A 298 22.28 -24.49 -16.43
N PRO A 299 22.51 -23.24 -16.02
CA PRO A 299 21.59 -22.52 -15.15
C PRO A 299 20.25 -22.30 -15.83
N LEU A 300 19.17 -22.38 -15.05
CA LEU A 300 17.85 -21.99 -15.53
C LEU A 300 17.83 -20.52 -15.97
N PRO A 301 17.15 -20.19 -17.08
CA PRO A 301 16.78 -18.82 -17.39
C PRO A 301 16.06 -18.15 -16.21
N HIS A 302 16.36 -16.88 -15.96
CA HIS A 302 15.89 -16.17 -14.76
C HIS A 302 14.36 -16.13 -14.66
N ASP A 303 13.66 -15.93 -15.78
CA ASP A 303 12.21 -15.92 -15.89
C ASP A 303 11.59 -17.30 -15.57
N VAL A 304 12.23 -18.38 -16.04
CA VAL A 304 11.81 -19.76 -15.73
C VAL A 304 12.01 -20.05 -14.24
N ALA A 305 13.17 -19.69 -13.67
CA ALA A 305 13.46 -19.88 -12.26
C ALA A 305 12.46 -19.09 -11.38
N ALA A 306 12.18 -17.83 -11.71
CA ALA A 306 11.21 -17.00 -11.01
C ALA A 306 9.79 -17.58 -11.08
N SER A 307 9.37 -18.06 -12.26
CA SER A 307 8.06 -18.69 -12.46
C SER A 307 7.88 -19.95 -11.62
N LEU A 308 8.91 -20.80 -11.55
CA LEU A 308 8.88 -22.00 -10.72
C LEU A 308 8.98 -21.68 -9.22
N ALA A 309 9.63 -20.58 -8.85
CA ALA A 309 9.78 -20.17 -7.47
C ALA A 309 8.48 -19.73 -6.80
N VAL A 310 7.42 -19.48 -7.60
CA VAL A 310 6.03 -19.32 -7.13
C VAL A 310 5.57 -20.48 -6.25
N VAL A 311 6.21 -21.66 -6.33
CA VAL A 311 5.98 -22.80 -5.41
C VAL A 311 6.09 -22.41 -3.93
N ALA A 312 6.86 -21.38 -3.60
CA ALA A 312 6.96 -20.91 -2.22
C ALA A 312 5.66 -20.26 -1.70
N SER A 313 4.81 -19.72 -2.58
CA SER A 313 3.49 -19.21 -2.20
C SER A 313 2.58 -20.37 -1.79
N LYS A 314 2.04 -20.29 -0.56
CA LYS A 314 1.03 -21.25 -0.10
C LYS A 314 -0.21 -21.22 -1.00
N GLN A 315 -0.69 -20.03 -1.35
CA GLN A 315 -1.89 -19.85 -2.17
C GLN A 315 -1.69 -20.44 -3.57
N ALA A 316 -0.49 -20.28 -4.14
CA ALA A 316 -0.15 -20.89 -5.42
C ALA A 316 -0.14 -22.41 -5.34
N ARG A 317 0.44 -23.01 -4.29
CA ARG A 317 0.41 -24.46 -4.09
C ARG A 317 -1.00 -25.01 -3.92
N ASP A 318 -1.86 -24.29 -3.19
CA ASP A 318 -3.25 -24.68 -2.98
C ASP A 318 -4.06 -24.69 -4.29
N ARG A 319 -3.72 -23.78 -5.23
CA ARG A 319 -4.44 -23.63 -6.51
C ARG A 319 -3.78 -24.36 -7.69
N LEU A 320 -2.48 -24.65 -7.61
CA LEU A 320 -1.66 -25.31 -8.63
C LEU A 320 -0.97 -26.54 -8.01
N PRO A 321 -1.71 -27.64 -7.74
CA PRO A 321 -1.23 -28.73 -6.90
C PRO A 321 0.00 -29.47 -7.46
N ALA A 322 0.23 -29.43 -8.78
CA ALA A 322 1.39 -30.05 -9.41
C ALA A 322 2.71 -29.29 -9.15
N LEU A 323 2.66 -28.06 -8.61
CA LEU A 323 3.81 -27.17 -8.52
C LEU A 323 4.87 -27.67 -7.52
N ALA A 324 4.45 -28.22 -6.38
CA ALA A 324 5.35 -28.78 -5.38
C ALA A 324 6.10 -30.02 -5.93
N LEU A 325 5.36 -30.96 -6.53
CA LEU A 325 5.95 -32.13 -7.17
C LEU A 325 6.90 -31.74 -8.31
N ARG A 326 6.54 -30.71 -9.09
CA ARG A 326 7.40 -30.22 -10.17
C ARG A 326 8.75 -29.72 -9.63
N PHE A 327 8.76 -28.99 -8.52
CA PHE A 327 9.99 -28.53 -7.87
C PHE A 327 10.84 -29.69 -7.35
N GLU A 328 10.23 -30.72 -6.75
CA GLU A 328 10.94 -31.91 -6.26
C GLU A 328 11.59 -32.73 -7.38
N GLN A 329 11.00 -32.72 -8.57
CA GLN A 329 11.51 -33.43 -9.76
C GLN A 329 12.62 -32.69 -10.51
N LEU A 330 12.94 -31.45 -10.13
CA LEU A 330 14.07 -30.72 -10.69
C LEU A 330 15.38 -31.33 -10.20
N ASP A 331 16.42 -31.29 -11.04
CA ASP A 331 17.77 -31.61 -10.57
C ASP A 331 18.27 -30.57 -9.55
N ASP A 332 19.31 -30.94 -8.81
CA ASP A 332 19.84 -30.13 -7.72
C ASP A 332 20.31 -28.75 -8.18
N HIS A 333 20.83 -28.60 -9.40
CA HIS A 333 21.28 -27.30 -9.88
C HIS A 333 20.08 -26.39 -10.17
N HIS A 334 19.07 -26.90 -10.86
CA HIS A 334 17.85 -26.15 -11.17
C HIS A 334 17.07 -25.82 -9.91
N ARG A 335 16.99 -26.73 -8.92
CA ARG A 335 16.42 -26.41 -7.60
C ARG A 335 17.11 -25.23 -6.94
N ARG A 336 18.45 -25.18 -6.98
CA ARG A 336 19.20 -24.02 -6.45
C ARG A 336 18.89 -22.72 -7.20
N ASN A 337 18.69 -22.76 -8.52
CA ASN A 337 18.26 -21.57 -9.26
C ASN A 337 16.86 -21.10 -8.85
N VAL A 338 15.92 -22.03 -8.62
CA VAL A 338 14.57 -21.71 -8.14
C VAL A 338 14.61 -21.11 -6.73
N MET A 339 15.38 -21.69 -5.82
CA MET A 339 15.56 -21.14 -4.46
C MET A 339 16.23 -19.75 -4.50
N ALA A 340 17.19 -19.53 -5.40
CA ALA A 340 17.84 -18.23 -5.57
C ALA A 340 16.90 -17.15 -6.10
N ALA A 341 15.81 -17.51 -6.79
CA ALA A 341 14.92 -16.55 -7.43
C ALA A 341 14.03 -15.77 -6.44
N ARG A 342 13.76 -16.32 -5.24
CA ARG A 342 13.10 -15.59 -4.13
C ARG A 342 13.40 -16.21 -2.77
N ALA A 343 13.65 -15.35 -1.78
CA ALA A 343 13.72 -15.79 -0.39
C ALA A 343 12.33 -16.21 0.11
N ALA A 344 12.24 -17.35 0.79
CA ALA A 344 11.00 -17.83 1.41
C ALA A 344 11.28 -18.94 2.43
N GLU A 345 10.43 -19.02 3.45
CA GLU A 345 10.42 -20.09 4.47
C GLU A 345 10.29 -21.48 3.83
N TYR A 346 9.45 -21.61 2.79
CA TYR A 346 9.21 -22.87 2.09
C TYR A 346 10.51 -23.55 1.60
N PHE A 347 11.53 -22.76 1.25
CA PHE A 347 12.78 -23.27 0.72
C PHE A 347 13.80 -23.64 1.79
N VAL A 348 13.62 -23.24 3.05
CA VAL A 348 14.60 -23.48 4.13
C VAL A 348 14.96 -24.97 4.27
N PRO A 349 14.00 -25.93 4.33
CA PRO A 349 14.36 -27.35 4.41
C PRO A 349 15.16 -27.84 3.20
N ALA A 350 14.84 -27.36 2.00
CA ALA A 350 15.55 -27.72 0.78
C ALA A 350 16.98 -27.14 0.74
N VAL A 351 17.19 -25.94 1.29
CA VAL A 351 18.51 -25.34 1.45
C VAL A 351 19.37 -26.14 2.44
N ILE A 352 18.78 -26.60 3.55
CA ILE A 352 19.47 -27.46 4.53
C ILE A 352 19.91 -28.79 3.90
N VAL A 353 19.01 -29.45 3.16
CA VAL A 353 19.36 -30.68 2.41
C VAL A 353 20.49 -30.40 1.41
N ALA A 354 20.46 -29.25 0.73
CA ALA A 354 21.52 -28.88 -0.21
C ALA A 354 22.88 -28.64 0.48
N LEU A 355 22.91 -28.21 1.75
CA LEU A 355 24.16 -28.13 2.54
C LEU A 355 24.71 -29.53 2.81
N GLN A 356 23.83 -30.48 3.13
CA GLN A 356 24.23 -31.87 3.40
C GLN A 356 24.78 -32.57 2.16
N THR A 357 24.24 -32.28 0.98
CA THR A 357 24.56 -32.99 -0.27
C THR A 357 25.49 -32.24 -1.22
N ALA A 358 25.97 -31.04 -0.86
CA ALA A 358 26.90 -30.28 -1.70
C ALA A 358 28.14 -31.12 -2.05
N GLY A 359 28.33 -31.39 -3.34
CA GLY A 359 29.38 -32.29 -3.84
C GLY A 359 30.65 -31.61 -4.36
N SER A 360 30.78 -30.30 -4.14
CA SER A 360 32.01 -29.54 -4.46
C SER A 360 32.04 -28.23 -3.68
N TRP A 361 33.23 -27.69 -3.40
CA TRP A 361 33.40 -26.39 -2.76
C TRP A 361 32.58 -25.28 -3.42
N ARG A 362 32.55 -25.22 -4.76
CA ARG A 362 31.72 -24.25 -5.50
C ARG A 362 30.23 -24.39 -5.21
N THR A 363 29.76 -25.63 -5.06
CA THR A 363 28.37 -25.90 -4.68
C THR A 363 28.14 -25.52 -3.22
N GLY A 364 29.09 -25.81 -2.33
CA GLY A 364 29.06 -25.38 -0.94
C GLY A 364 28.90 -23.87 -0.80
N GLU A 365 29.70 -23.08 -1.52
CA GLU A 365 29.58 -21.60 -1.55
C GLU A 365 28.23 -21.14 -2.08
N ALA A 366 27.74 -21.75 -3.16
CA ALA A 366 26.44 -21.41 -3.73
C ALA A 366 25.29 -21.67 -2.73
N VAL A 367 25.33 -22.78 -2.00
CA VAL A 367 24.32 -23.11 -0.99
C VAL A 367 24.49 -22.24 0.27
N GLY A 368 25.72 -21.90 0.67
CA GLY A 368 25.96 -20.94 1.75
C GLY A 368 25.34 -19.57 1.45
N ARG A 369 25.47 -19.07 0.21
CA ARG A 369 24.79 -17.85 -0.25
C ARG A 369 23.27 -17.98 -0.20
N LEU A 370 22.72 -19.13 -0.59
CA LEU A 370 21.29 -19.41 -0.41
C LEU A 370 20.88 -19.38 1.06
N LEU A 371 21.64 -19.97 1.98
CA LEU A 371 21.30 -19.92 3.40
C LEU A 371 21.25 -18.48 3.92
N VAL A 372 22.21 -17.63 3.53
CA VAL A 372 22.20 -16.20 3.88
C VAL A 372 21.00 -15.48 3.27
N GLN A 373 20.66 -15.75 2.00
CA GLN A 373 19.50 -15.16 1.34
C GLN A 373 18.17 -15.49 2.04
N HIS A 374 18.05 -16.68 2.63
CA HIS A 374 16.83 -17.13 3.32
C HIS A 374 16.88 -16.89 4.84
N ALA A 375 17.88 -16.16 5.33
CA ALA A 375 18.15 -16.01 6.76
C ALA A 375 16.96 -15.46 7.57
N GLU A 376 16.18 -14.54 7.00
CA GLU A 376 15.01 -13.93 7.66
C GLU A 376 13.91 -14.95 8.05
N TYR A 377 13.89 -16.12 7.40
CA TYR A 377 12.92 -17.19 7.65
C TYR A 377 13.45 -18.29 8.56
N LEU A 378 14.73 -18.22 8.97
CA LEU A 378 15.28 -19.23 9.88
C LEU A 378 14.67 -19.05 11.27
N THR A 379 14.26 -20.17 11.88
CA THR A 379 14.08 -20.31 13.33
C THR A 379 15.40 -20.72 13.98
N VAL A 380 15.43 -20.72 15.32
CA VAL A 380 16.61 -21.17 16.07
C VAL A 380 16.91 -22.64 15.77
N GLU A 381 15.88 -23.46 15.66
CA GLU A 381 15.96 -24.89 15.35
C GLU A 381 16.52 -25.12 13.94
N THR A 382 15.95 -24.45 12.92
CA THR A 382 16.42 -24.61 11.54
C THR A 382 17.81 -24.00 11.33
N LEU A 383 18.18 -22.95 12.08
CA LEU A 383 19.53 -22.39 12.09
C LEU A 383 20.52 -23.42 12.63
N GLN A 384 20.20 -24.07 13.75
CA GLN A 384 21.05 -25.11 14.33
C GLN A 384 21.22 -26.29 13.38
N GLU A 385 20.15 -26.73 12.72
CA GLU A 385 20.19 -27.80 11.72
C GLU A 385 21.05 -27.43 10.50
N ALA A 386 20.90 -26.20 9.99
CA ALA A 386 21.68 -25.68 8.89
C ALA A 386 23.18 -25.60 9.24
N LEU A 387 23.52 -25.10 10.43
CA LEU A 387 24.92 -25.01 10.89
C LEU A 387 25.54 -26.39 11.13
N CYS A 388 24.78 -27.36 11.64
CA CYS A 388 25.26 -28.74 11.75
C CYS A 388 25.53 -29.34 10.35
N SER A 389 24.58 -29.18 9.42
CA SER A 389 24.71 -29.64 8.04
C SER A 389 25.90 -29.00 7.33
N TRP A 390 26.13 -27.70 7.56
CA TRP A 390 27.29 -26.96 7.06
C TRP A 390 28.59 -27.53 7.63
N HIS A 391 28.67 -27.72 8.94
CA HIS A 391 29.88 -28.25 9.59
C HIS A 391 30.19 -29.67 9.09
N ASP A 392 29.19 -30.54 9.00
CA ASP A 392 29.41 -31.96 8.74
C ASP A 392 29.79 -32.24 7.27
N ASN A 393 29.46 -31.34 6.35
CA ASN A 393 29.89 -31.43 4.95
C ASN A 393 31.23 -30.70 4.72
N ASN A 394 32.28 -31.45 4.33
CA ASN A 394 33.60 -30.90 4.04
C ASN A 394 33.59 -29.84 2.91
N GLU A 395 32.78 -30.06 1.87
CA GLU A 395 32.66 -29.15 0.74
C GLU A 395 32.04 -27.80 1.13
N CYS A 396 31.22 -27.78 2.20
CA CYS A 396 30.71 -26.56 2.81
C CYS A 396 31.70 -25.98 3.83
N ARG A 397 32.25 -26.80 4.72
CA ARG A 397 33.12 -26.32 5.81
C ARG A 397 34.43 -25.71 5.28
N GLN A 398 35.03 -26.29 4.24
CA GLN A 398 36.32 -25.88 3.67
C GLN A 398 36.21 -25.07 2.37
N ALA A 399 35.03 -24.59 2.01
CA ALA A 399 34.87 -23.70 0.87
C ALA A 399 35.35 -22.28 1.20
N ALA A 400 35.91 -21.57 0.21
CA ALA A 400 36.65 -20.34 0.47
C ALA A 400 35.74 -19.20 0.94
N GLU A 401 34.53 -19.06 0.41
CA GLU A 401 33.61 -17.98 0.84
C GLU A 401 32.93 -18.24 2.19
N MET A 402 32.94 -19.50 2.65
CA MET A 402 32.09 -19.95 3.75
C MET A 402 32.40 -19.26 5.09
N PRO A 403 33.66 -19.03 5.48
CA PRO A 403 33.96 -18.23 6.67
C PRO A 403 33.35 -16.81 6.66
N GLY A 404 33.33 -16.15 5.49
CA GLY A 404 32.70 -14.83 5.34
C GLY A 404 31.18 -14.91 5.39
N LEU A 405 30.59 -15.92 4.75
CA LEU A 405 29.15 -16.14 4.75
C LEU A 405 28.60 -16.46 6.15
N ALA A 406 29.37 -17.14 7.02
CA ALA A 406 28.96 -17.37 8.41
C ALA A 406 28.78 -16.06 9.20
N VAL A 407 29.65 -15.07 8.97
CA VAL A 407 29.51 -13.72 9.56
C VAL A 407 28.28 -13.01 8.99
N GLN A 408 28.06 -13.09 7.68
CA GLN A 408 26.88 -12.51 7.05
C GLN A 408 25.59 -13.14 7.59
N LEU A 409 25.55 -14.47 7.74
CA LEU A 409 24.42 -15.19 8.30
C LEU A 409 24.12 -14.77 9.74
N PHE A 410 25.16 -14.58 10.57
CA PHE A 410 24.99 -14.09 11.95
C PHE A 410 24.29 -12.72 12.00
N HIS A 411 24.63 -11.83 11.07
CA HIS A 411 23.99 -10.52 10.97
C HIS A 411 22.58 -10.61 10.37
N ALA A 412 22.40 -11.42 9.32
CA ALA A 412 21.12 -11.60 8.65
C ALA A 412 20.07 -12.31 9.51
N THR A 413 20.49 -13.02 10.56
CA THR A 413 19.61 -13.68 11.55
C THR A 413 19.36 -12.84 12.81
N ALA A 414 19.54 -11.52 12.74
CA ALA A 414 19.37 -10.63 13.88
C ALA A 414 17.96 -10.67 14.51
N HIS A 415 16.92 -11.00 13.72
CA HIS A 415 15.54 -11.16 14.18
C HIS A 415 15.37 -12.27 15.24
N LEU A 416 16.28 -13.25 15.29
CA LEU A 416 16.30 -14.30 16.31
C LEU A 416 16.79 -13.84 17.68
N GLY A 417 17.27 -12.60 17.79
CA GLY A 417 17.77 -12.05 19.04
C GLY A 417 18.86 -12.91 19.65
N ASP A 418 18.90 -12.98 20.99
CA ASP A 418 19.96 -13.64 21.73
C ASP A 418 19.99 -15.18 21.58
N ALA A 419 18.91 -15.78 21.07
CA ALA A 419 18.82 -17.23 20.93
C ALA A 419 19.77 -17.79 19.86
N ARG A 420 20.20 -16.97 18.88
CA ARG A 420 21.12 -17.40 17.82
C ARG A 420 22.56 -17.65 18.30
N PHE A 421 22.96 -17.07 19.44
CA PHE A 421 24.35 -17.16 19.92
C PHE A 421 24.76 -18.59 20.28
N GLY A 422 23.84 -19.40 20.83
CA GLY A 422 24.09 -20.81 21.14
C GLY A 422 24.48 -21.60 19.89
N PRO A 423 23.60 -21.69 18.87
CA PRO A 423 23.90 -22.39 17.61
C PRO A 423 25.20 -21.93 16.95
N PHE A 424 25.47 -20.62 16.88
CA PHE A 424 26.72 -20.10 16.28
C PHE A 424 27.95 -20.38 17.13
N GLY A 425 27.85 -20.31 18.45
CA GLY A 425 28.94 -20.64 19.36
C GLY A 425 29.33 -22.12 19.27
N ASP A 426 28.34 -23.01 19.25
CA ASP A 426 28.54 -24.45 19.08
C ASP A 426 29.17 -24.76 17.72
N PHE A 427 28.68 -24.13 16.64
CA PHE A 427 29.26 -24.26 15.30
C PHE A 427 30.72 -23.80 15.25
N ALA A 428 31.03 -22.61 15.77
CA ALA A 428 32.39 -22.07 15.78
C ALA A 428 33.35 -22.97 16.57
N ALA A 429 32.93 -23.44 17.75
CA ALA A 429 33.71 -24.34 18.58
C ALA A 429 33.98 -25.69 17.88
N LYS A 430 32.98 -26.25 17.18
CA LYS A 430 33.15 -27.47 16.38
C LYS A 430 34.14 -27.27 15.23
N CYS A 431 34.03 -26.18 14.48
CA CYS A 431 34.98 -25.87 13.40
C CYS A 431 36.41 -25.71 13.93
N GLU A 432 36.60 -25.00 15.05
CA GLU A 432 37.91 -24.85 15.70
C GLU A 432 38.50 -26.20 16.14
N SER A 433 37.66 -27.08 16.69
CA SER A 433 38.08 -28.44 17.09
C SER A 433 38.46 -29.32 15.90
N THR A 434 37.83 -29.15 14.74
CA THR A 434 38.04 -29.99 13.55
C THR A 434 39.24 -29.51 12.73
N GLU A 435 39.35 -28.21 12.49
CA GLU A 435 40.34 -27.63 11.56
C GLU A 435 41.62 -27.14 12.27
N GLY A 436 41.56 -26.95 13.59
CA GLY A 436 42.67 -26.41 14.37
C GLY A 436 42.53 -24.91 14.64
N ARG A 437 43.09 -24.47 15.77
CA ARG A 437 42.93 -23.10 16.25
C ARG A 437 43.67 -22.09 15.36
N ALA A 438 42.98 -21.00 15.03
CA ALA A 438 43.48 -19.89 14.20
C ALA A 438 43.75 -20.25 12.73
N GLU A 439 43.22 -21.37 12.26
CA GLU A 439 43.18 -21.72 10.85
C GLU A 439 42.05 -20.97 10.13
N TYR A 440 42.16 -20.80 8.82
CA TYR A 440 41.16 -20.07 8.04
C TYR A 440 39.76 -20.72 8.14
N TYR A 441 39.71 -22.04 8.08
CA TYR A 441 38.48 -22.83 8.21
C TYR A 441 38.06 -23.09 9.67
N SER A 442 38.74 -22.46 10.64
CA SER A 442 38.28 -22.35 12.02
C SER A 442 37.31 -21.18 12.22
N TYR A 443 36.90 -20.49 11.14
CA TYR A 443 35.93 -19.38 11.14
C TYR A 443 36.31 -18.21 12.10
N PRO A 444 37.55 -17.68 12.05
CA PRO A 444 38.03 -16.69 13.01
C PRO A 444 37.20 -15.39 13.04
N GLY A 445 36.66 -14.96 11.90
CA GLY A 445 35.76 -13.79 11.82
C GLY A 445 34.47 -13.97 12.62
N LEU A 446 33.89 -15.18 12.61
CA LEU A 446 32.71 -15.49 13.42
C LEU A 446 33.03 -15.44 14.91
N HIS A 447 34.17 -15.99 15.34
CA HIS A 447 34.63 -15.89 16.74
C HIS A 447 34.84 -14.44 17.20
N GLU A 448 35.32 -13.56 16.32
CA GLU A 448 35.45 -12.13 16.63
C GLU A 448 34.10 -11.46 16.84
N VAL A 449 33.14 -11.72 15.94
CA VAL A 449 31.78 -11.16 16.03
C VAL A 449 31.06 -11.65 17.28
N LEU A 450 31.14 -12.95 17.60
CA LEU A 450 30.54 -13.52 18.82
C LEU A 450 31.12 -12.87 20.08
N ARG A 451 32.45 -12.74 20.19
CA ARG A 451 33.10 -12.08 21.34
C ARG A 451 32.70 -10.61 21.50
N ARG A 452 32.64 -9.86 20.39
CA ARG A 452 32.21 -8.45 20.42
C ARG A 452 30.77 -8.30 20.90
N ALA A 453 29.89 -9.15 20.38
CA ALA A 453 28.49 -9.11 20.72
C ALA A 453 28.21 -9.59 22.16
N GLU A 454 28.99 -10.53 22.71
CA GLU A 454 28.97 -10.88 24.14
C GLU A 454 29.46 -9.73 25.04
N GLY A 455 30.52 -9.02 24.62
CA GLY A 455 31.04 -7.85 25.34
C GLY A 455 30.02 -6.72 25.43
N ALA A 456 29.30 -6.45 24.33
CA ALA A 456 28.23 -5.45 24.28
C ALA A 456 26.97 -5.83 25.08
N ARG A 457 26.77 -7.12 25.41
CA ARG A 457 25.66 -7.59 26.28
C ARG A 457 25.98 -7.50 27.77
N ARG A 458 27.28 -7.41 28.13
CA ARG A 458 27.75 -7.37 29.54
C ARG A 458 28.02 -5.96 30.07
N GLY A 459 28.09 -4.96 29.19
CA GLY A 459 28.17 -3.53 29.54
C GLY A 459 26.85 -2.85 29.27
#